data_AF-A0AAN9SMV8-F1
#
_entry.id   AF-A0AAN9SMV8-F1
#
_cell.length_a   1.000
_cell.length_b   1.000
_cell.length_c   1.000
_cell.angle_alpha   90.00
_cell.angle_beta   90.00
_cell.angle_gamma   90.00
#
_symmetry.space_group_name_H-M   'P 1'
#
loop_
_entity.id
_entity.type
_entity.pdbx_description
1 polymer ?
#
loop_
_entity_poly.entity_id
_entity_poly.type
_entity_poly.pdbx_seq_one_letter_code
_entity_poly.pdbx_strand_id
1 'polypeptide(L)'
;MMMVASIFKYQPMGLHGWGIHDAFALAPRSCTNFEMFFSMRFASCNTRHHKLHGLHASISHASVFHPTSLSLSHHLSSKKLLSTQLAILKITCIPEWCSAISGCSDFVCFIAEAESTLILIRHGESLWNEKNLFTGCCDVPLTKRGVEEAIEAGKRISYIPVDIIFTSVLIRAQMTAMLAMTQHHQKKVPIIIHNESEQATTWTQVYSEKTIEQSIPVVTAWQLNERMYGELQGLNKQETAERYGKEKVHEWRRSFDIPPPKGESLEMCSQRAVAYFKDFIEPQLKSGKHVMIAAHGNSLRSIIMYLDRLTSQEVTNLELSTGIPLLYIFKEGKFISRGSPVGPTEAGVYAYTQSLAVYRQELDENV
;
A
#
# COMPACT_ATOMS: atom_id res chain seq x y z
N MET A 1 -56.57 -1.49 32.62
CA MET A 1 -55.64 -0.37 32.91
C MET A 1 -54.44 -0.53 32.00
N MET A 2 -54.05 0.55 31.32
CA MET A 2 -53.45 0.60 29.99
C MET A 2 -52.07 -0.07 29.82
N MET A 3 -51.90 -0.79 28.70
CA MET A 3 -50.63 -0.98 27.99
C MET A 3 -50.26 0.33 27.28
N VAL A 4 -48.96 0.67 27.24
CA VAL A 4 -48.42 1.66 26.29
C VAL A 4 -47.29 1.02 25.51
N ALA A 5 -47.59 0.66 24.26
CA ALA A 5 -46.62 0.43 23.21
C ALA A 5 -46.56 1.69 22.34
N SER A 6 -45.41 2.35 22.29
CA SER A 6 -45.21 3.52 21.42
C SER A 6 -44.72 3.06 20.04
N ILE A 7 -45.66 3.10 19.10
CA ILE A 7 -45.43 3.05 17.65
C ILE A 7 -45.06 4.46 17.20
N PHE A 8 -43.84 4.66 16.70
CA PHE A 8 -43.50 5.88 15.94
C PHE A 8 -43.82 5.65 14.47
N LYS A 9 -44.84 6.38 13.99
CA LYS A 9 -45.27 6.44 12.60
C LYS A 9 -44.30 7.29 11.79
N TYR A 10 -43.88 6.74 10.65
CA TYR A 10 -43.25 7.45 9.54
C TYR A 10 -44.31 8.31 8.82
N GLN A 11 -44.04 9.60 8.61
CA GLN A 11 -44.79 10.45 7.67
C GLN A 11 -43.84 10.97 6.58
N PRO A 12 -44.19 10.89 5.29
CA PRO A 12 -43.38 11.43 4.20
C PRO A 12 -43.73 12.92 4.01
N MET A 13 -42.72 13.79 4.00
CA MET A 13 -42.91 15.18 3.55
C MET A 13 -42.78 15.26 2.03
N GLY A 14 -43.84 15.82 1.42
CA GLY A 14 -44.05 15.90 0.00
C GLY A 14 -43.28 17.01 -0.71
N LEU A 15 -43.14 16.79 -2.00
CA LEU A 15 -42.66 17.72 -3.03
C LEU A 15 -43.59 18.95 -3.15
N HIS A 16 -43.01 20.15 -3.12
CA HIS A 16 -43.61 21.33 -3.73
C HIS A 16 -42.55 22.10 -4.52
N GLY A 17 -42.80 22.21 -5.83
CA GLY A 17 -42.02 23.00 -6.76
C GLY A 17 -42.26 24.50 -6.57
N TRP A 18 -41.29 25.28 -7.04
CA TRP A 18 -41.44 26.71 -7.23
C TRP A 18 -41.03 27.04 -8.65
N GLY A 19 -42.03 27.48 -9.40
CA GLY A 19 -41.90 28.02 -10.74
C GLY A 19 -41.48 29.49 -10.72
N ILE A 20 -40.82 29.81 -11.82
CA ILE A 20 -40.41 31.09 -12.40
C ILE A 20 -41.53 32.14 -12.36
N HIS A 21 -41.17 33.39 -12.05
CA HIS A 21 -41.74 34.57 -12.72
C HIS A 21 -40.70 35.69 -12.85
N ASP A 22 -40.60 36.17 -14.09
CA ASP A 22 -39.73 37.22 -14.65
C ASP A 22 -40.04 38.64 -14.15
N ALA A 23 -39.05 39.54 -14.26
CA ALA A 23 -39.19 40.79 -15.04
C ALA A 23 -37.85 41.53 -15.25
N PHE A 24 -37.42 41.61 -16.53
CA PHE A 24 -36.99 42.79 -17.32
C PHE A 24 -36.22 43.95 -16.62
N ALA A 25 -35.23 44.65 -17.18
CA ALA A 25 -34.50 44.69 -18.45
C ALA A 25 -33.33 45.70 -18.23
N LEU A 26 -32.18 45.66 -18.91
CA LEU A 26 -31.95 46.36 -20.19
C LEU A 26 -30.52 46.05 -20.67
N ALA A 27 -30.41 45.64 -21.93
CA ALA A 27 -29.18 45.68 -22.74
C ALA A 27 -29.06 47.06 -23.43
N PRO A 28 -27.91 47.43 -24.08
CA PRO A 28 -27.62 46.88 -25.41
C PRO A 28 -26.11 46.65 -25.77
N ARG A 29 -25.91 45.57 -26.54
CA ARG A 29 -25.08 45.37 -27.76
C ARG A 29 -23.68 46.00 -27.90
N SER A 30 -22.69 45.16 -28.21
CA SER A 30 -22.07 45.08 -29.55
C SER A 30 -21.16 43.85 -29.70
N CYS A 31 -21.18 43.26 -30.91
CA CYS A 31 -20.36 42.13 -31.34
C CYS A 31 -18.96 42.60 -31.77
N THR A 32 -17.93 41.76 -31.59
CA THR A 32 -16.85 41.58 -32.58
C THR A 32 -16.11 40.26 -32.33
N ASN A 33 -15.79 39.59 -33.44
CA ASN A 33 -15.02 38.35 -33.57
C ASN A 33 -13.62 38.43 -32.97
N PHE A 34 -13.04 37.30 -32.55
CA PHE A 34 -11.64 36.95 -32.86
C PHE A 34 -11.38 35.46 -32.59
N GLU A 35 -11.26 34.66 -33.64
CA GLU A 35 -10.51 33.40 -33.63
C GLU A 35 -9.02 33.72 -33.59
N MET A 36 -8.25 33.06 -32.72
CA MET A 36 -6.79 33.03 -32.79
C MET A 36 -6.31 31.60 -33.06
N PHE A 37 -5.98 31.36 -34.33
CA PHE A 37 -4.98 30.39 -34.74
C PHE A 37 -3.60 30.89 -34.29
N PHE A 38 -2.80 30.06 -33.62
CA PHE A 38 -1.34 30.15 -33.75
C PHE A 38 -0.68 28.78 -33.80
N SER A 39 0.12 28.65 -34.85
CA SER A 39 0.92 27.54 -35.31
C SER A 39 2.06 27.20 -34.35
N MET A 40 2.28 25.89 -34.10
CA MET A 40 3.57 25.39 -33.63
C MET A 40 4.20 24.49 -34.70
N ARG A 41 5.42 24.90 -35.06
CA ARG A 41 6.32 24.32 -36.06
C ARG A 41 6.70 22.89 -35.68
N PHE A 42 6.56 21.96 -36.62
CA PHE A 42 7.35 20.72 -36.62
C PHE A 42 8.57 20.90 -37.51
N ALA A 43 9.74 20.57 -36.95
CA ALA A 43 11.01 20.59 -37.63
C ALA A 43 11.06 19.48 -38.71
N SER A 44 11.47 19.89 -39.91
CA SER A 44 11.77 19.03 -41.04
C SER A 44 13.06 18.26 -40.79
N CYS A 45 13.02 16.94 -40.89
CA CYS A 45 14.18 16.13 -41.26
C CYS A 45 13.82 15.27 -42.46
N ASN A 46 14.63 15.40 -43.49
CA ASN A 46 14.40 15.01 -44.86
C ASN A 46 15.07 13.66 -45.12
N THR A 47 14.32 12.62 -45.51
CA THR A 47 14.90 11.51 -46.31
C THR A 47 13.83 10.72 -47.07
N ARG A 48 13.88 10.92 -48.39
CA ARG A 48 13.75 9.95 -49.51
C ARG A 48 12.53 9.01 -49.58
N HIS A 49 11.75 9.30 -50.61
CA HIS A 49 10.88 8.39 -51.36
C HIS A 49 11.52 7.02 -51.66
N HIS A 50 10.78 5.96 -51.38
CA HIS A 50 10.72 4.78 -52.24
C HIS A 50 9.26 4.32 -52.37
N LYS A 51 8.76 4.35 -53.61
CA LYS A 51 7.53 3.68 -54.04
C LYS A 51 7.74 2.17 -53.89
N LEU A 52 6.76 1.45 -53.33
CA LEU A 52 6.53 0.04 -53.65
C LEU A 52 5.02 -0.26 -53.62
N HIS A 53 4.66 -1.11 -54.57
CA HIS A 53 3.33 -1.38 -55.10
C HIS A 53 2.37 -2.06 -54.13
N GLY A 54 1.08 -1.87 -54.41
CA GLY A 54 -0.02 -2.54 -53.71
C GLY A 54 -0.09 -4.04 -53.95
N LEU A 55 -0.77 -4.70 -53.03
CA LEU A 55 -1.38 -6.02 -53.22
C LEU A 55 -2.73 -6.00 -52.50
N HIS A 56 -3.77 -6.00 -53.33
CA HIS A 56 -5.13 -6.41 -52.99
C HIS A 56 -5.11 -7.90 -52.61
N ALA A 57 -5.81 -8.28 -51.54
CA ALA A 57 -6.32 -9.63 -51.37
C ALA A 57 -7.70 -9.57 -50.72
N SER A 58 -8.69 -10.04 -51.48
CA SER A 58 -10.09 -10.10 -51.10
C SER A 58 -10.53 -11.57 -51.04
N ILE A 59 -11.46 -11.87 -50.10
CA ILE A 59 -12.48 -12.93 -50.13
C ILE A 59 -12.03 -14.37 -49.77
N SER A 60 -12.62 -14.95 -48.71
CA SER A 60 -13.70 -15.97 -48.84
C SER A 60 -14.22 -16.51 -47.49
N HIS A 61 -15.53 -16.71 -47.45
CA HIS A 61 -16.31 -17.43 -46.45
C HIS A 61 -16.06 -18.94 -46.48
N ALA A 62 -16.17 -19.60 -45.32
CA ALA A 62 -16.67 -20.97 -45.10
C ALA A 62 -16.55 -21.29 -43.59
N SER A 63 -17.41 -22.02 -42.90
CA SER A 63 -18.77 -22.54 -43.09
C SER A 63 -19.20 -23.09 -41.72
N VAL A 64 -20.48 -22.94 -41.40
CA VAL A 64 -21.12 -23.42 -40.18
C VAL A 64 -21.31 -24.94 -40.27
N PHE A 65 -20.91 -25.69 -39.24
CA PHE A 65 -21.29 -27.09 -39.08
C PHE A 65 -22.16 -27.27 -37.82
N HIS A 66 -23.41 -27.64 -38.02
CA HIS A 66 -24.25 -28.33 -37.04
C HIS A 66 -23.98 -29.84 -37.08
N PRO A 67 -24.15 -30.52 -35.94
CA PRO A 67 -24.85 -31.80 -35.99
C PRO A 67 -26.05 -31.84 -35.04
N THR A 68 -27.11 -32.38 -35.61
CA THR A 68 -28.42 -32.73 -35.06
C THR A 68 -28.36 -33.80 -33.96
N SER A 69 -29.39 -33.70 -33.11
CA SER A 69 -29.95 -34.65 -32.14
C SER A 69 -29.65 -36.15 -32.33
N LEU A 70 -29.27 -36.79 -31.22
CA LEU A 70 -29.66 -38.17 -30.89
C LEU A 70 -29.85 -38.28 -29.38
N SER A 71 -31.09 -38.50 -28.98
CA SER A 71 -31.54 -38.85 -27.63
C SER A 71 -31.59 -40.36 -27.45
N LEU A 72 -31.10 -40.87 -26.30
CA LEU A 72 -31.54 -42.08 -25.56
C LEU A 72 -30.46 -42.33 -24.49
N SER A 73 -30.63 -41.84 -23.25
CA SER A 73 -31.34 -42.47 -22.12
C SER A 73 -30.54 -43.55 -21.37
N HIS A 74 -30.22 -43.20 -20.12
CA HIS A 74 -30.10 -44.02 -18.90
C HIS A 74 -28.87 -44.90 -18.57
N HIS A 75 -28.31 -44.51 -17.41
CA HIS A 75 -27.71 -45.29 -16.31
C HIS A 75 -26.19 -45.58 -16.23
N LEU A 76 -25.50 -44.64 -15.54
CA LEU A 76 -24.73 -44.82 -14.30
C LEU A 76 -24.16 -46.22 -13.98
N SER A 77 -22.83 -46.34 -13.94
CA SER A 77 -22.07 -46.43 -12.68
C SER A 77 -20.56 -46.51 -12.94
N SER A 78 -19.82 -45.68 -12.21
CA SER A 78 -18.44 -45.25 -12.45
C SER A 78 -17.39 -46.22 -11.87
N LYS A 79 -16.37 -46.55 -12.66
CA LYS A 79 -15.07 -47.05 -12.18
C LYS A 79 -13.95 -46.13 -12.67
N LYS A 80 -13.15 -45.66 -11.71
CA LYS A 80 -11.72 -45.26 -11.75
C LYS A 80 -11.25 -44.27 -12.85
N LEU A 81 -10.63 -43.15 -12.43
CA LEU A 81 -9.17 -42.98 -12.55
C LEU A 81 -8.64 -41.79 -11.74
N LEU A 82 -7.43 -41.96 -11.23
CA LEU A 82 -6.57 -40.97 -10.57
C LEU A 82 -6.06 -39.89 -11.55
N SER A 83 -5.56 -38.80 -10.96
CA SER A 83 -4.47 -37.94 -11.44
C SER A 83 -4.80 -36.87 -12.49
N THR A 84 -4.85 -35.61 -12.04
CA THR A 84 -4.26 -34.49 -12.80
C THR A 84 -3.64 -33.47 -11.84
N GLN A 85 -2.33 -33.30 -11.98
CA GLN A 85 -1.50 -32.26 -11.35
C GLN A 85 -1.86 -30.88 -11.90
N LEU A 86 -1.73 -29.86 -11.03
CA LEU A 86 -1.73 -28.45 -11.39
C LEU A 86 -0.66 -28.17 -12.46
N ALA A 87 -1.11 -27.69 -13.62
CA ALA A 87 -0.22 -27.13 -14.63
C ALA A 87 0.20 -25.71 -14.20
N ILE A 88 1.47 -25.57 -13.83
CA ILE A 88 2.17 -24.30 -13.71
C ILE A 88 2.37 -23.77 -15.13
N LEU A 89 1.77 -22.63 -15.45
CA LEU A 89 1.99 -21.92 -16.71
C LEU A 89 3.42 -21.37 -16.71
N LYS A 90 4.38 -22.16 -17.19
CA LYS A 90 5.71 -21.65 -17.57
C LYS A 90 5.53 -20.77 -18.81
N ILE A 91 5.72 -19.47 -18.64
CA ILE A 91 5.93 -18.56 -19.77
C ILE A 91 7.32 -18.88 -20.34
N THR A 92 7.36 -19.76 -21.34
CA THR A 92 8.50 -19.88 -22.23
C THR A 92 8.38 -18.80 -23.30
N CYS A 93 9.26 -17.80 -23.27
CA CYS A 93 9.47 -16.92 -24.43
C CYS A 93 9.84 -17.79 -25.63
N ILE A 94 9.10 -17.63 -26.74
CA ILE A 94 9.41 -18.25 -28.03
C ILE A 94 10.44 -17.35 -28.71
N PRO A 95 11.68 -17.80 -28.99
CA PRO A 95 12.64 -17.03 -29.76
C PRO A 95 12.65 -17.57 -31.20
N GLU A 96 11.79 -17.03 -32.06
CA GLU A 96 11.84 -17.34 -33.50
C GLU A 96 11.91 -16.07 -34.37
N TRP A 97 12.60 -15.01 -33.92
CA TRP A 97 12.94 -13.86 -34.77
C TRP A 97 14.34 -13.32 -34.43
N CYS A 98 15.35 -14.19 -34.40
CA CYS A 98 16.76 -13.77 -34.34
C CYS A 98 17.67 -14.82 -34.98
N SER A 99 17.68 -14.89 -36.30
CA SER A 99 18.72 -15.64 -37.02
C SER A 99 18.95 -15.05 -38.41
N ALA A 100 19.46 -13.82 -38.44
CA ALA A 100 20.17 -13.25 -39.58
C ALA A 100 21.03 -12.05 -39.17
N ILE A 101 22.00 -12.26 -38.27
CA ILE A 101 23.30 -11.55 -38.24
C ILE A 101 24.26 -12.49 -37.52
N SER A 102 25.19 -13.07 -38.29
CA SER A 102 26.35 -13.78 -37.78
C SER A 102 27.38 -12.76 -37.28
N GLY A 103 27.71 -12.80 -35.99
CA GLY A 103 28.87 -12.08 -35.45
C GLY A 103 28.55 -11.09 -34.32
N CYS A 104 28.23 -11.61 -33.14
CA CYS A 104 28.55 -10.97 -31.86
C CYS A 104 28.52 -12.06 -30.79
N SER A 105 29.68 -12.48 -30.28
CA SER A 105 29.72 -13.10 -28.96
C SER A 105 29.32 -12.05 -27.93
N ASP A 106 28.70 -12.50 -26.85
CA ASP A 106 28.41 -11.70 -25.65
C ASP A 106 27.19 -10.77 -25.73
N PHE A 107 26.04 -11.31 -26.13
CA PHE A 107 24.76 -10.79 -25.61
C PHE A 107 24.46 -11.44 -24.25
N VAL A 108 25.17 -10.99 -23.22
CA VAL A 108 24.64 -11.08 -21.85
C VAL A 108 23.43 -10.16 -21.84
N CYS A 109 22.23 -10.76 -21.89
CA CYS A 109 20.99 -10.03 -21.66
C CYS A 109 21.05 -9.51 -20.21
N PHE A 110 21.56 -8.30 -20.02
CA PHE A 110 21.43 -7.56 -18.77
C PHE A 110 19.93 -7.35 -18.55
N ILE A 111 19.29 -8.28 -17.86
CA ILE A 111 18.07 -7.96 -17.13
C ILE A 111 18.55 -7.01 -16.03
N ALA A 112 18.44 -5.71 -16.28
CA ALA A 112 18.56 -4.74 -15.19
C ALA A 112 17.52 -5.17 -14.15
N GLU A 113 17.98 -5.69 -13.02
CA GLU A 113 17.08 -6.08 -11.94
C GLU A 113 16.26 -4.84 -11.57
N ALA A 114 14.93 -4.96 -11.66
CA ALA A 114 14.04 -3.83 -11.51
C ALA A 114 14.15 -3.28 -10.08
N GLU A 115 14.45 -1.98 -9.98
CA GLU A 115 14.46 -1.28 -8.70
C GLU A 115 13.03 -1.10 -8.20
N SER A 116 12.80 -1.40 -6.92
CA SER A 116 11.50 -1.20 -6.28
C SER A 116 11.64 -0.35 -5.02
N THR A 117 10.50 0.15 -4.55
CA THR A 117 10.46 1.13 -3.45
C THR A 117 9.72 0.55 -2.28
N LEU A 118 10.26 0.73 -1.08
CA LEU A 118 9.60 0.41 0.18
C LEU A 118 9.38 1.69 0.99
N ILE A 119 8.14 1.99 1.31
CA ILE A 119 7.74 3.12 2.17
C ILE A 119 7.28 2.55 3.51
N LEU A 120 7.86 2.99 4.62
CA LEU A 120 7.43 2.64 5.97
C LEU A 120 6.81 3.86 6.65
N ILE A 121 5.61 3.72 7.22
CA ILE A 121 4.92 4.82 7.90
C ILE A 121 4.44 4.34 9.27
N ARG A 122 4.96 4.94 10.34
CA ARG A 122 4.34 4.79 11.65
C ARG A 122 3.01 5.55 11.64
N HIS A 123 1.95 4.95 12.15
CA HIS A 123 0.65 5.60 12.25
C HIS A 123 0.74 7.00 12.91
N GLY A 124 -0.18 7.90 12.54
CA GLY A 124 -0.30 9.21 13.19
C GLY A 124 -0.63 9.11 14.69
N GLU A 125 -0.53 10.20 15.43
CA GLU A 125 -0.89 10.22 16.86
C GLU A 125 -2.30 9.63 17.13
N SER A 126 -2.39 8.71 18.08
CA SER A 126 -3.68 8.14 18.53
C SER A 126 -4.19 8.78 19.82
N LEU A 127 -5.48 8.65 20.12
CA LEU A 127 -6.11 9.18 21.35
C LEU A 127 -5.39 8.73 22.63
N TRP A 128 -4.78 7.55 22.63
CA TRP A 128 -4.04 7.05 23.79
C TRP A 128 -2.57 7.47 23.79
N ASN A 129 -1.99 7.84 22.65
CA ASN A 129 -0.68 8.47 22.62
C ASN A 129 -0.73 9.86 23.24
N GLU A 130 -1.74 10.66 22.86
CA GLU A 130 -2.01 11.99 23.43
C GLU A 130 -2.19 11.91 24.96
N LYS A 131 -2.94 10.92 25.45
CA LYS A 131 -3.16 10.68 26.89
C LYS A 131 -1.99 9.99 27.61
N ASN A 132 -0.87 9.77 26.92
CA ASN A 132 0.31 9.09 27.44
C ASN A 132 0.03 7.69 28.03
N LEU A 133 -0.90 6.95 27.43
CA LEU A 133 -1.25 5.58 27.83
C LEU A 133 -0.43 4.54 27.05
N PHE A 134 -0.24 3.35 27.61
CA PHE A 134 0.24 2.19 26.85
C PHE A 134 -0.89 1.65 25.96
N THR A 135 -0.72 1.75 24.64
CA THR A 135 -1.77 1.32 23.70
C THR A 135 -1.70 -0.17 23.36
N GLY A 136 -0.51 -0.65 22.94
CA GLY A 136 -0.35 -2.04 22.50
C GLY A 136 -1.33 -2.44 21.42
N CYS A 137 -1.98 -3.59 21.59
CA CYS A 137 -2.93 -4.12 20.63
C CYS A 137 -4.36 -3.57 20.82
N CYS A 138 -4.60 -2.67 21.78
CA CYS A 138 -5.91 -2.03 21.92
C CYS A 138 -6.23 -1.19 20.69
N ASP A 139 -7.43 -1.34 20.16
CA ASP A 139 -7.83 -0.67 18.93
C ASP A 139 -8.42 0.71 19.22
N VAL A 140 -7.63 1.74 18.94
CA VAL A 140 -7.94 3.14 19.22
C VAL A 140 -7.72 3.97 17.96
N PRO A 141 -8.58 4.98 17.70
CA PRO A 141 -8.47 5.80 16.50
C PRO A 141 -7.37 6.87 16.64
N LEU A 142 -7.08 7.52 15.51
CA LEU A 142 -6.22 8.70 15.43
C LEU A 142 -6.86 9.91 16.14
N THR A 143 -6.04 10.83 16.64
CA THR A 143 -6.46 12.18 17.02
C THR A 143 -6.69 13.04 15.77
N LYS A 144 -7.22 14.26 15.93
CA LYS A 144 -7.27 15.23 14.82
C LYS A 144 -5.87 15.52 14.27
N ARG A 145 -4.90 15.71 15.16
CA ARG A 145 -3.49 15.86 14.81
C ARG A 145 -2.95 14.62 14.07
N GLY A 146 -3.26 13.41 14.55
CA GLY A 146 -2.86 12.18 13.88
C GLY A 146 -3.42 12.03 12.46
N VAL A 147 -4.63 12.53 12.21
CA VAL A 147 -5.21 12.61 10.86
C VAL A 147 -4.42 13.59 9.98
N GLU A 148 -4.06 14.77 10.50
CA GLU A 148 -3.22 15.74 9.79
C GLU A 148 -1.82 15.18 9.48
N GLU A 149 -1.21 14.48 10.43
CA GLU A 149 0.07 13.78 10.26
C GLU A 149 -0.01 12.74 9.12
N ALA A 150 -1.09 11.96 9.04
CA ALA A 150 -1.29 10.99 7.96
C ALA A 150 -1.48 11.65 6.59
N ILE A 151 -2.22 12.77 6.53
CA ILE A 151 -2.39 13.56 5.31
C ILE A 151 -1.05 14.13 4.86
N GLU A 152 -0.25 14.67 5.78
CA GLU A 152 1.06 15.23 5.47
C GLU A 152 2.06 14.15 5.01
N ALA A 153 2.01 12.95 5.60
CA ALA A 153 2.74 11.79 5.10
C ALA A 153 2.38 11.50 3.63
N GLY A 154 1.09 11.54 3.31
CA GLY A 154 0.57 11.37 1.94
C GLY A 154 1.14 12.38 0.95
N LYS A 155 1.22 13.67 1.33
CA LYS A 155 1.82 14.71 0.49
C LYS A 155 3.30 14.43 0.20
N ARG A 156 4.06 14.00 1.21
CA ARG A 156 5.49 13.64 1.10
C ARG A 156 5.75 12.51 0.12
N ILE A 157 4.83 11.53 0.04
CA ILE A 157 4.95 10.37 -0.85
C ILE A 157 4.12 10.48 -2.13
N SER A 158 3.51 11.63 -2.41
CA SER A 158 2.48 11.81 -3.44
C SER A 158 2.88 11.37 -4.85
N TYR A 159 4.18 11.42 -5.18
CA TYR A 159 4.74 11.03 -6.48
C TYR A 159 5.50 9.70 -6.47
N ILE A 160 5.64 9.06 -5.31
CA ILE A 160 6.35 7.79 -5.18
C ILE A 160 5.38 6.67 -5.54
N PRO A 161 5.64 5.85 -6.56
CA PRO A 161 4.69 4.81 -6.97
C PRO A 161 4.37 3.83 -5.82
N VAL A 162 3.12 3.37 -5.77
CA VAL A 162 2.64 2.37 -4.80
C VAL A 162 1.74 1.38 -5.53
N ASP A 163 2.11 0.11 -5.51
CA ASP A 163 1.37 -0.98 -6.16
C ASP A 163 0.62 -1.87 -5.17
N ILE A 164 1.09 -1.94 -3.92
CA ILE A 164 0.46 -2.70 -2.85
C ILE A 164 0.75 -2.07 -1.49
N ILE A 165 -0.22 -2.15 -0.60
CA ILE A 165 -0.14 -1.59 0.74
C ILE A 165 -0.30 -2.73 1.75
N PHE A 166 0.55 -2.74 2.77
CA PHE A 166 0.41 -3.61 3.93
C PHE A 166 0.12 -2.77 5.17
N THR A 167 -0.79 -3.24 6.00
CA THR A 167 -1.09 -2.59 7.28
C THR A 167 -1.24 -3.62 8.38
N SER A 168 -1.14 -3.16 9.63
CA SER A 168 -1.62 -3.96 10.76
C SER A 168 -3.15 -4.08 10.75
N VAL A 169 -3.72 -4.99 11.55
CA VAL A 169 -5.19 -5.04 11.70
C VAL A 169 -5.77 -3.91 12.58
N LEU A 170 -4.92 -3.08 13.19
CA LEU A 170 -5.36 -1.99 14.08
C LEU A 170 -5.77 -0.74 13.28
N ILE A 171 -6.90 -0.15 13.64
CA ILE A 171 -7.60 0.91 12.89
C ILE A 171 -6.71 2.12 12.63
N ARG A 172 -5.90 2.54 13.59
CA ARG A 172 -4.98 3.69 13.44
C ARG A 172 -3.96 3.53 12.30
N ALA A 173 -3.48 2.31 12.06
CA ALA A 173 -2.56 2.05 10.95
C ALA A 173 -3.30 2.05 9.60
N GLN A 174 -4.49 1.44 9.56
CA GLN A 174 -5.36 1.47 8.38
C GLN A 174 -5.78 2.89 8.02
N MET A 175 -6.27 3.67 8.99
CA MET A 175 -6.60 5.09 8.83
C MET A 175 -5.42 5.87 8.24
N THR A 176 -4.21 5.65 8.76
CA THR A 176 -3.01 6.35 8.27
C THR A 176 -2.74 6.03 6.80
N ALA A 177 -2.76 4.74 6.41
CA ALA A 177 -2.55 4.35 5.02
C ALA A 177 -3.62 4.94 4.09
N MET A 178 -4.89 4.82 4.46
CA MET A 178 -6.00 5.28 3.63
C MET A 178 -5.97 6.81 3.46
N LEU A 179 -5.74 7.55 4.54
CA LEU A 179 -5.62 9.01 4.51
C LEU A 179 -4.41 9.48 3.69
N ALA A 180 -3.25 8.84 3.85
CA ALA A 180 -2.05 9.18 3.08
C ALA A 180 -2.32 9.02 1.56
N MET A 181 -2.98 7.93 1.16
CA MET A 181 -3.28 7.68 -0.24
C MET A 181 -4.31 8.64 -0.86
N THR A 182 -5.10 9.37 -0.05
CA THR A 182 -5.98 10.43 -0.59
C THR A 182 -5.21 11.58 -1.24
N GLN A 183 -3.93 11.74 -0.89
CA GLN A 183 -3.05 12.79 -1.42
C GLN A 183 -2.21 12.31 -2.61
N HIS A 184 -2.30 11.04 -2.99
CA HIS A 184 -1.42 10.42 -3.96
C HIS A 184 -1.79 10.76 -5.41
N HIS A 185 -0.80 11.08 -6.25
CA HIS A 185 -1.04 11.64 -7.58
C HIS A 185 -1.54 10.64 -8.62
N GLN A 186 -1.26 9.35 -8.46
CA GLN A 186 -1.76 8.33 -9.40
C GLN A 186 -3.28 8.17 -9.36
N LYS A 187 -3.98 8.79 -8.38
CA LYS A 187 -5.45 8.71 -8.19
C LYS A 187 -6.00 7.28 -8.15
N LYS A 188 -5.14 6.28 -7.94
CA LYS A 188 -5.55 4.91 -7.69
C LYS A 188 -6.20 4.84 -6.31
N VAL A 189 -7.21 4.00 -6.17
CA VAL A 189 -8.01 3.88 -4.95
C VAL A 189 -7.47 2.74 -4.10
N PRO A 190 -7.03 2.96 -2.86
CA PRO A 190 -6.68 1.87 -1.96
C PRO A 190 -7.94 1.11 -1.55
N ILE A 191 -7.91 -0.22 -1.60
CA ILE A 191 -9.03 -1.10 -1.23
C ILE A 191 -8.54 -2.16 -0.25
N ILE A 192 -9.14 -2.22 0.94
CA ILE A 192 -8.87 -3.29 1.91
C ILE A 192 -9.38 -4.62 1.37
N ILE A 193 -8.48 -5.59 1.30
CA ILE A 193 -8.79 -6.95 0.88
C ILE A 193 -9.31 -7.74 2.08
N HIS A 194 -10.51 -8.27 1.93
CA HIS A 194 -11.17 -9.11 2.93
C HIS A 194 -11.08 -10.59 2.52
N ASN A 195 -10.33 -11.37 3.29
CA ASN A 195 -10.06 -12.79 3.04
C ASN A 195 -10.35 -13.68 4.26
N GLU A 196 -11.04 -13.15 5.26
CA GLU A 196 -11.45 -13.86 6.47
C GLU A 196 -12.52 -14.93 6.23
N SER A 197 -13.28 -14.82 5.13
CA SER A 197 -14.26 -15.82 4.70
C SER A 197 -14.53 -15.71 3.20
N GLU A 198 -14.99 -16.81 2.60
CA GLU A 198 -15.41 -16.85 1.20
C GLU A 198 -16.49 -15.80 0.89
N GLN A 199 -17.39 -15.56 1.84
CA GLN A 199 -18.44 -14.55 1.72
C GLN A 199 -17.86 -13.14 1.66
N ALA A 200 -16.91 -12.80 2.53
CA ALA A 200 -16.27 -11.48 2.56
C ALA A 200 -15.47 -11.20 1.27
N THR A 201 -14.75 -12.21 0.77
CA THR A 201 -14.04 -12.13 -0.52
C THR A 201 -15.02 -11.92 -1.67
N THR A 202 -16.12 -12.68 -1.71
CA THR A 202 -17.15 -12.57 -2.76
C THR A 202 -17.79 -11.19 -2.76
N TRP A 203 -18.12 -10.64 -1.59
CA TRP A 203 -18.81 -9.35 -1.44
C TRP A 203 -17.95 -8.14 -1.80
N THR A 204 -16.62 -8.29 -1.73
CA THR A 204 -15.66 -7.21 -2.03
C THR A 204 -15.06 -7.33 -3.43
N GLN A 205 -15.48 -8.32 -4.21
CA GLN A 205 -14.99 -8.53 -5.57
C GLN A 205 -15.35 -7.35 -6.49
N VAL A 206 -14.32 -6.81 -7.14
CA VAL A 206 -14.48 -5.82 -8.22
C VAL A 206 -14.52 -6.57 -9.55
N TYR A 207 -15.53 -6.31 -10.37
CA TYR A 207 -15.73 -7.01 -11.65
C TYR A 207 -15.21 -6.25 -12.88
N SER A 208 -14.97 -4.94 -12.74
CA SER A 208 -14.48 -4.08 -13.82
C SER A 208 -12.95 -4.15 -13.88
N GLU A 209 -12.41 -4.68 -14.98
CA GLU A 209 -10.95 -4.76 -15.22
C GLU A 209 -10.28 -3.38 -15.09
N LYS A 210 -10.88 -2.35 -15.71
CA LYS A 210 -10.41 -0.97 -15.59
C LYS A 210 -10.37 -0.47 -14.14
N THR A 211 -11.37 -0.84 -13.33
CA THR A 211 -11.41 -0.43 -11.92
C THR A 211 -10.35 -1.18 -11.10
N ILE A 212 -10.11 -2.46 -11.41
CA ILE A 212 -9.04 -3.25 -10.80
C ILE A 212 -7.67 -2.59 -11.09
N GLU A 213 -7.40 -2.17 -12.32
CA GLU A 213 -6.15 -1.46 -12.68
C GLU A 213 -5.99 -0.12 -11.95
N GLN A 214 -7.11 0.53 -11.63
CA GLN A 214 -7.16 1.78 -10.86
C GLN A 214 -7.21 1.55 -9.34
N SER A 215 -7.05 0.32 -8.87
CA SER A 215 -7.08 -0.02 -7.44
C SER A 215 -5.68 -0.36 -6.91
N ILE A 216 -5.46 -0.11 -5.63
CA ILE A 216 -4.28 -0.57 -4.89
C ILE A 216 -4.77 -1.50 -3.78
N PRO A 217 -4.40 -2.80 -3.80
CA PRO A 217 -4.79 -3.71 -2.73
C PRO A 217 -4.12 -3.32 -1.41
N VAL A 218 -4.91 -3.28 -0.34
CA VAL A 218 -4.47 -3.07 1.04
C VAL A 218 -4.64 -4.39 1.80
N VAL A 219 -3.54 -5.03 2.16
CA VAL A 219 -3.51 -6.28 2.92
C VAL A 219 -3.34 -5.95 4.40
N THR A 220 -4.21 -6.49 5.25
CA THR A 220 -4.11 -6.35 6.71
C THR A 220 -3.50 -7.61 7.33
N ALA A 221 -2.60 -7.45 8.31
CA ALA A 221 -1.93 -8.56 8.95
C ALA A 221 -1.68 -8.30 10.44
N TRP A 222 -2.12 -9.23 11.31
CA TRP A 222 -1.94 -9.07 12.76
C TRP A 222 -0.46 -9.14 13.15
N GLN A 223 0.36 -9.79 12.34
CA GLN A 223 1.82 -9.89 12.51
C GLN A 223 2.51 -8.53 12.45
N LEU A 224 1.87 -7.52 11.84
CA LEU A 224 2.34 -6.13 11.79
C LEU A 224 1.81 -5.28 12.95
N ASN A 225 0.97 -5.82 13.84
CA ASN A 225 0.47 -5.11 15.01
C ASN A 225 1.60 -4.61 15.91
N GLU A 226 1.30 -3.55 16.69
CA GLU A 226 2.17 -3.06 17.75
C GLU A 226 2.55 -4.18 18.73
N ARG A 227 3.68 -4.01 19.42
CA ARG A 227 4.06 -4.91 20.52
C ARG A 227 2.96 -4.93 21.58
N MET A 228 2.54 -6.14 21.98
CA MET A 228 1.51 -6.33 22.99
C MET A 228 2.08 -6.00 24.38
N TYR A 229 1.53 -4.96 25.03
CA TYR A 229 2.07 -4.48 26.32
C TYR A 229 1.50 -5.23 27.55
N GLY A 230 0.75 -6.31 27.34
CA GLY A 230 0.21 -7.14 28.40
C GLY A 230 -0.66 -6.36 29.37
N GLU A 231 -0.43 -6.57 30.66
CA GLU A 231 -1.17 -5.91 31.76
C GLU A 231 -0.93 -4.40 31.84
N LEU A 232 0.04 -3.85 31.08
CA LEU A 232 0.26 -2.40 31.05
C LEU A 232 -0.72 -1.65 30.15
N GLN A 233 -1.42 -2.34 29.24
CA GLN A 233 -2.32 -1.68 28.28
C GLN A 233 -3.40 -0.85 28.99
N GLY A 234 -3.56 0.40 28.57
CA GLY A 234 -4.49 1.37 29.15
C GLY A 234 -3.94 2.14 30.35
N LEU A 235 -2.83 1.71 30.95
CA LEU A 235 -2.20 2.45 32.06
C LEU A 235 -1.44 3.67 31.56
N ASN A 236 -1.42 4.73 32.38
CA ASN A 236 -0.61 5.91 32.11
C ASN A 236 0.88 5.61 32.34
N LYS A 237 1.75 6.01 31.41
CA LYS A 237 3.18 5.72 31.46
C LYS A 237 3.90 6.38 32.63
N GLN A 238 3.52 7.61 33.00
CA GLN A 238 4.12 8.34 34.12
C GLN A 238 3.71 7.71 35.45
N GLU A 239 2.40 7.51 35.67
CA GLU A 239 1.89 6.87 36.89
C GLU A 239 2.42 5.44 37.06
N THR A 240 2.56 4.69 35.97
CA THR A 240 3.17 3.35 36.00
C THR A 240 4.64 3.42 36.42
N ALA A 241 5.38 4.42 35.95
CA ALA A 241 6.78 4.63 36.34
C ALA A 241 6.92 5.07 37.81
N GLU A 242 5.96 5.81 38.35
CA GLU A 242 5.89 6.15 39.77
C GLU A 242 5.58 4.92 40.63
N ARG A 243 4.68 4.04 40.17
CA ARG A 243 4.28 2.83 40.91
C ARG A 243 5.34 1.73 40.91
N TYR A 244 5.95 1.47 39.75
CA TYR A 244 6.85 0.32 39.56
C TYR A 244 8.33 0.69 39.47
N GLY A 245 8.65 1.99 39.45
CA GLY A 245 10.00 2.51 39.26
C GLY A 245 10.31 2.83 37.79
N LYS A 246 11.03 3.94 37.57
CA LYS A 246 11.38 4.43 36.23
C LYS A 246 12.24 3.45 35.45
N GLU A 247 13.22 2.82 36.10
CA GLU A 247 14.13 1.86 35.46
C GLU A 247 13.38 0.63 34.96
N LYS A 248 12.53 0.04 35.80
CA LYS A 248 11.72 -1.13 35.45
C LYS A 248 10.75 -0.84 34.30
N VAL A 249 10.07 0.31 34.32
CA VAL A 249 9.19 0.71 33.22
C VAL A 249 9.98 1.05 31.96
N HIS A 250 11.18 1.62 32.09
CA HIS A 250 12.07 1.85 30.96
C HIS A 250 12.51 0.53 30.33
N GLU A 251 12.91 -0.45 31.14
CA GLU A 251 13.29 -1.79 30.72
C GLU A 251 12.14 -2.47 29.95
N TRP A 252 10.93 -2.54 30.52
CA TRP A 252 9.75 -3.07 29.80
C TRP A 252 9.43 -2.32 28.49
N ARG A 253 9.80 -1.05 28.39
CA ARG A 253 9.53 -0.24 27.21
C ARG A 253 10.60 -0.39 26.14
N ARG A 254 11.87 -0.51 26.53
CA ARG A 254 13.00 -0.35 25.62
C ARG A 254 13.88 -1.58 25.49
N SER A 255 13.87 -2.49 26.46
CA SER A 255 14.61 -3.74 26.36
C SER A 255 14.19 -4.54 25.12
N PHE A 256 15.15 -5.28 24.58
CA PHE A 256 14.94 -6.15 23.44
C PHE A 256 14.18 -7.41 23.84
N ASP A 257 14.61 -8.07 24.91
CA ASP A 257 14.20 -9.43 25.31
C ASP A 257 13.32 -9.46 26.56
N ILE A 258 13.23 -8.37 27.33
CA ILE A 258 12.43 -8.33 28.56
C ILE A 258 11.00 -7.86 28.26
N PRO A 259 9.98 -8.73 28.39
CA PRO A 259 8.60 -8.35 28.15
C PRO A 259 7.98 -7.63 29.38
N PRO A 260 6.97 -6.77 29.17
CA PRO A 260 6.08 -6.38 30.26
C PRO A 260 5.25 -7.59 30.75
N PRO A 261 4.64 -7.53 31.95
CA PRO A 261 3.84 -8.63 32.49
C PRO A 261 2.74 -9.08 31.54
N LYS A 262 2.72 -10.38 31.21
CA LYS A 262 1.83 -11.00 30.21
C LYS A 262 1.84 -10.29 28.85
N GLY A 263 2.97 -9.70 28.47
CA GLY A 263 3.18 -9.00 27.21
C GLY A 263 4.17 -9.68 26.27
N GLU A 264 4.45 -9.03 25.15
CA GLU A 264 5.51 -9.39 24.21
C GLU A 264 6.77 -8.55 24.47
N SER A 265 7.95 -9.15 24.33
CA SER A 265 9.21 -8.42 24.21
C SER A 265 9.36 -7.83 22.79
N LEU A 266 10.37 -6.99 22.56
CA LEU A 266 10.67 -6.52 21.20
C LEU A 266 11.15 -7.68 20.32
N GLU A 267 11.87 -8.65 20.87
CA GLU A 267 12.30 -9.87 20.19
C GLU A 267 11.11 -10.68 19.67
N MET A 268 10.11 -10.96 20.52
CA MET A 268 8.91 -11.70 20.10
C MET A 268 8.13 -10.96 19.00
N CYS A 269 7.96 -9.64 19.16
CA CYS A 269 7.37 -8.79 18.12
C CYS A 269 8.18 -8.86 16.81
N SER A 270 9.52 -8.85 16.93
CA SER A 270 10.43 -8.93 15.79
C SER A 270 10.30 -10.25 15.04
N GLN A 271 10.27 -11.38 15.75
CA GLN A 271 10.11 -12.70 15.15
C GLN A 271 8.89 -12.76 14.23
N ARG A 272 7.71 -12.32 14.70
CA ARG A 272 6.49 -12.35 13.88
C ARG A 272 6.48 -11.31 12.77
N ALA A 273 6.95 -10.09 13.02
CA ALA A 273 6.90 -8.99 12.05
C ALA A 273 7.89 -9.23 10.90
N VAL A 274 9.11 -9.67 11.22
CA VAL A 274 10.17 -9.95 10.23
C VAL A 274 9.86 -11.22 9.44
N ALA A 275 9.32 -12.27 10.08
CA ALA A 275 8.86 -13.46 9.35
C ALA A 275 7.80 -13.09 8.31
N TYR A 276 6.76 -12.33 8.72
CA TYR A 276 5.73 -11.87 7.79
C TYR A 276 6.31 -10.99 6.67
N PHE A 277 7.24 -10.09 7.00
CA PHE A 277 7.92 -9.26 6.01
C PHE A 277 8.64 -10.12 4.96
N LYS A 278 9.44 -11.09 5.38
CA LYS A 278 10.19 -11.99 4.50
C LYS A 278 9.30 -12.86 3.62
N ASP A 279 8.21 -13.38 4.19
CA ASP A 279 7.37 -14.37 3.51
C ASP A 279 6.38 -13.73 2.54
N PHE A 280 5.90 -12.51 2.84
CA PHE A 280 4.80 -11.90 2.08
C PHE A 280 5.14 -10.56 1.44
N ILE A 281 6.05 -9.76 2.02
CA ILE A 281 6.33 -8.39 1.57
C ILE A 281 7.58 -8.32 0.69
N GLU A 282 8.69 -8.89 1.15
CA GLU A 282 9.95 -8.94 0.41
C GLU A 282 9.79 -9.58 -1.00
N PRO A 283 8.98 -10.64 -1.20
CA PRO A 283 8.73 -11.18 -2.54
C PRO A 283 8.02 -10.19 -3.47
N GLN A 284 7.18 -9.29 -2.95
CA GLN A 284 6.56 -8.23 -3.78
C GLN A 284 7.63 -7.26 -4.29
N LEU A 285 8.54 -6.83 -3.41
CA LEU A 285 9.66 -5.97 -3.79
C LEU A 285 10.58 -6.64 -4.81
N LYS A 286 10.89 -7.93 -4.63
CA LYS A 286 11.66 -8.75 -5.59
C LYS A 286 10.97 -8.89 -6.95
N SER A 287 9.63 -8.86 -6.97
CA SER A 287 8.86 -8.86 -8.22
C SER A 287 8.81 -7.49 -8.91
N GLY A 288 9.47 -6.47 -8.36
CA GLY A 288 9.50 -5.10 -8.90
C GLY A 288 8.35 -4.21 -8.44
N LYS A 289 7.46 -4.67 -7.54
CA LYS A 289 6.35 -3.84 -7.04
C LYS A 289 6.82 -2.84 -6.00
N HIS A 290 6.27 -1.65 -6.04
CA HIS A 290 6.48 -0.64 -5.01
C HIS A 290 5.50 -0.87 -3.84
N VAL A 291 6.03 -0.99 -2.64
CA VAL A 291 5.28 -1.38 -1.43
C VAL A 291 5.23 -0.25 -0.42
N MET A 292 4.05 0.01 0.13
CA MET A 292 3.89 0.85 1.33
C MET A 292 3.47 -0.01 2.53
N ILE A 293 4.07 0.22 3.70
CA ILE A 293 3.69 -0.39 4.98
C ILE A 293 3.27 0.72 5.94
N ALA A 294 2.02 0.68 6.42
CA ALA A 294 1.60 1.50 7.56
C ALA A 294 1.41 0.64 8.81
N ALA A 295 2.21 0.88 9.85
CA ALA A 295 2.20 0.07 11.06
C ALA A 295 2.57 0.89 12.31
N HIS A 296 3.29 0.30 13.26
CA HIS A 296 3.49 0.85 14.60
C HIS A 296 4.96 1.00 14.95
N GLY A 297 5.24 1.65 16.09
CA GLY A 297 6.60 1.93 16.50
C GLY A 297 7.43 0.66 16.64
N ASN A 298 7.00 -0.33 17.44
CA ASN A 298 7.83 -1.52 17.64
C ASN A 298 7.89 -2.42 16.41
N SER A 299 6.78 -2.64 15.72
CA SER A 299 6.79 -3.52 14.55
C SER A 299 7.63 -2.97 13.39
N LEU A 300 7.60 -1.65 13.16
CA LEU A 300 8.50 -1.02 12.17
C LEU A 300 9.95 -0.99 12.62
N ARG A 301 10.24 -0.77 13.92
CA ARG A 301 11.62 -0.87 14.43
C ARG A 301 12.21 -2.26 14.22
N SER A 302 11.40 -3.30 14.42
CA SER A 302 11.82 -4.68 14.13
C SER A 302 12.12 -4.92 12.64
N ILE A 303 11.29 -4.38 11.75
CA ILE A 303 11.56 -4.46 10.31
C ILE A 303 12.84 -3.68 9.97
N ILE A 304 13.00 -2.44 10.44
CA ILE A 304 14.19 -1.62 10.21
C ILE A 304 15.45 -2.31 10.76
N MET A 305 15.37 -2.95 11.92
CA MET A 305 16.46 -3.76 12.47
C MET A 305 16.91 -4.84 11.48
N TYR A 306 15.97 -5.51 10.80
CA TYR A 306 16.28 -6.47 9.75
C TYR A 306 16.88 -5.81 8.50
N LEU A 307 16.31 -4.70 8.02
CA LEU A 307 16.74 -4.01 6.80
C LEU A 307 18.17 -3.44 6.94
N ASP A 308 18.43 -2.75 8.06
CA ASP A 308 19.68 -2.04 8.32
C ASP A 308 20.69 -2.87 9.11
N ARG A 309 20.36 -4.14 9.39
CA ARG A 309 21.17 -5.11 10.15
C ARG A 309 21.60 -4.58 11.52
N LEU A 310 20.68 -3.91 12.21
CA LEU A 310 20.94 -3.33 13.53
C LEU A 310 21.04 -4.44 14.59
N THR A 311 21.93 -4.22 15.55
CA THR A 311 22.03 -5.02 16.77
C THR A 311 20.86 -4.76 17.72
N SER A 312 20.69 -5.63 18.72
CA SER A 312 19.68 -5.45 19.78
C SER A 312 19.86 -4.12 20.54
N GLN A 313 21.10 -3.68 20.73
CA GLN A 313 21.43 -2.42 21.41
C GLN A 313 21.12 -1.18 20.55
N GLU A 314 21.34 -1.26 19.24
CA GLU A 314 21.03 -0.14 18.34
C GLU A 314 19.52 0.06 18.18
N VAL A 315 18.75 -1.02 18.06
CA VAL A 315 17.29 -0.92 17.87
C VAL A 315 16.55 -0.35 19.10
N THR A 316 17.09 -0.52 20.32
CA THR A 316 16.49 0.08 21.52
C THR A 316 16.49 1.61 21.46
N ASN A 317 17.53 2.17 20.83
CA ASN A 317 17.75 3.61 20.65
C ASN A 317 17.10 4.19 19.39
N LEU A 318 16.64 3.34 18.48
CA LEU A 318 15.87 3.77 17.33
C LEU A 318 14.50 4.31 17.77
N GLU A 319 14.18 5.52 17.34
CA GLU A 319 12.88 6.17 17.56
C GLU A 319 12.26 6.57 16.22
N LEU A 320 10.97 6.26 16.08
CA LEU A 320 10.19 6.59 14.88
C LEU A 320 9.13 7.61 15.24
N SER A 321 9.15 8.78 14.62
CA SER A 321 8.09 9.78 14.76
C SER A 321 6.78 9.29 14.13
N THR A 322 5.64 9.75 14.64
CA THR A 322 4.32 9.45 14.06
C THR A 322 4.14 10.18 12.74
N GLY A 323 3.56 9.52 11.74
CA GLY A 323 3.22 10.12 10.44
C GLY A 323 4.42 10.57 9.59
N ILE A 324 5.66 10.22 9.95
CA ILE A 324 6.83 10.51 9.09
C ILE A 324 7.16 9.27 8.26
N PRO A 325 7.03 9.33 6.92
CA PRO A 325 7.38 8.22 6.05
C PRO A 325 8.91 8.01 5.98
N LEU A 326 9.35 6.76 5.90
CA LEU A 326 10.74 6.37 5.65
C LEU A 326 10.82 5.62 4.34
N LEU A 327 11.78 6.02 3.50
CA LEU A 327 11.95 5.50 2.16
C LEU A 327 13.18 4.58 2.09
N TYR A 328 12.98 3.39 1.51
CA TYR A 328 14.04 2.47 1.12
C TYR A 328 13.93 2.18 -0.38
N ILE A 329 15.08 2.10 -1.04
CA ILE A 329 15.19 1.54 -2.39
C ILE A 329 15.64 0.10 -2.26
N PHE A 330 14.91 -0.82 -2.87
CA PHE A 330 15.30 -2.22 -2.99
C PHE A 330 15.90 -2.47 -4.37
N LYS A 331 17.17 -2.90 -4.39
CA LYS A 331 17.94 -3.18 -5.60
C LYS A 331 18.94 -4.29 -5.32
N GLU A 332 19.03 -5.27 -6.21
CA GLU A 332 20.05 -6.34 -6.11
C GLU A 332 20.05 -7.07 -4.75
N GLY A 333 18.87 -7.33 -4.21
CA GLY A 333 18.70 -7.99 -2.92
C GLY A 333 19.10 -7.13 -1.71
N LYS A 334 19.40 -5.84 -1.90
CA LYS A 334 19.82 -4.91 -0.86
C LYS A 334 18.78 -3.81 -0.66
N PHE A 335 18.65 -3.38 0.59
CA PHE A 335 17.84 -2.24 0.98
C PHE A 335 18.76 -1.03 1.20
N ILE A 336 18.45 0.09 0.53
CA ILE A 336 19.21 1.33 0.60
C ILE A 336 18.29 2.39 1.19
N SER A 337 18.54 2.79 2.44
CA SER A 337 17.78 3.84 3.10
C SER A 337 18.00 5.19 2.42
N ARG A 338 16.91 5.93 2.19
CA ARG A 338 16.88 7.29 1.64
C ARG A 338 16.34 8.32 2.64
N GLY A 339 16.00 7.90 3.86
CA GLY A 339 15.39 8.77 4.86
C GLY A 339 13.93 9.13 4.54
N SER A 340 13.43 10.19 5.19
CA SER A 340 12.08 10.72 4.87
C SER A 340 12.15 11.58 3.61
N PRO A 341 11.23 11.40 2.64
CA PRO A 341 10.99 12.41 1.62
C PRO A 341 10.72 13.78 2.25
N VAL A 342 11.20 14.83 1.59
CA VAL A 342 11.07 16.21 2.05
C VAL A 342 9.59 16.62 2.02
N GLY A 343 9.12 17.21 3.11
CA GLY A 343 7.75 17.72 3.17
C GLY A 343 7.62 19.06 2.43
N PRO A 344 6.42 19.40 1.94
CA PRO A 344 6.14 20.74 1.40
C PRO A 344 6.36 21.86 2.43
N THR A 345 6.37 21.56 3.73
CA THR A 345 6.47 22.55 4.82
C THR A 345 7.75 22.50 5.65
N GLU A 346 8.63 21.50 5.49
CA GLU A 346 9.84 21.33 6.32
C GLU A 346 11.02 20.72 5.57
N ALA A 347 12.24 21.14 5.93
CA ALA A 347 13.48 20.48 5.52
C ALA A 347 13.51 19.05 6.08
N GLY A 348 13.71 18.06 5.19
CA GLY A 348 13.56 16.64 5.52
C GLY A 348 14.36 16.23 6.76
N VAL A 349 13.66 15.76 7.79
CA VAL A 349 14.29 15.12 8.95
C VAL A 349 14.72 13.73 8.51
N TYR A 350 16.03 13.56 8.26
CA TYR A 350 16.63 12.24 8.25
C TYR A 350 16.36 11.60 9.62
N ALA A 351 15.52 10.56 9.66
CA ALA A 351 15.31 9.78 10.86
C ALA A 351 16.51 8.84 11.09
N TYR A 352 17.65 9.42 11.42
CA TYR A 352 18.63 8.78 12.29
C TYR A 352 18.65 9.67 13.52
N THR A 353 18.28 9.12 14.68
CA THR A 353 18.45 9.85 15.94
C THR A 353 19.89 10.34 16.02
N GLN A 354 20.12 11.56 16.49
CA GLN A 354 21.46 12.17 16.55
C GLN A 354 22.49 11.23 17.22
N SER A 355 22.03 10.41 18.16
CA SER A 355 22.82 9.37 18.81
C SER A 355 23.26 8.22 17.89
N LEU A 356 22.42 7.79 16.95
CA LEU A 356 22.71 6.65 16.07
C LEU A 356 23.66 7.02 14.92
N ALA A 357 23.58 8.27 14.46
CA ALA A 357 24.51 8.80 13.46
C ALA A 357 25.94 8.92 14.01
N VAL A 358 26.09 9.42 15.25
CA VAL A 358 27.39 9.50 15.93
C VAL A 358 27.99 8.11 16.15
N TYR A 359 27.17 7.14 16.59
CA TYR A 359 27.63 5.77 16.81
C TYR A 359 28.15 5.08 15.53
N ARG A 360 27.49 5.26 14.38
CA ARG A 360 27.98 4.70 13.11
C ARG A 360 29.26 5.39 12.62
N GLN A 361 29.37 6.70 12.82
CA GLN A 361 30.56 7.44 12.46
C GLN A 361 31.78 6.97 13.26
N GLU A 362 31.60 6.67 14.56
CA GLU A 362 32.63 6.07 15.40
C GLU A 362 33.03 4.65 14.95
N LEU A 363 32.10 3.86 14.40
CA LEU A 363 32.42 2.53 13.89
C LEU A 363 33.19 2.57 12.56
N ASP A 364 32.83 3.47 11.65
CA ASP A 364 33.48 3.63 10.35
C ASP A 364 34.88 4.26 10.46
N GLU A 365 35.14 5.08 11.49
CA GLU A 365 36.47 5.64 11.77
C GLU A 365 37.44 4.63 12.43
N ASN A 366 36.93 3.48 12.88
CA ASN A 366 37.69 2.44 13.59
C ASN A 366 37.89 1.13 12.77
N VAL A 367 37.59 1.12 11.47
CA VAL A 367 37.88 0.04 10.50
C VAL A 367 38.87 0.54 9.46
#